data_AF-A0A2H6K1B7-F1
#
_entry.id   AF-A0A2H6K1B7-F1
#
_cell.length_a   1.000
_cell.length_b   1.000
_cell.length_c   1.000
_cell.angle_alpha   90.00
_cell.angle_beta   90.00
_cell.angle_gamma   90.00
#
_symmetry.space_group_name_H-M   'P 1'
#
loop_
_entity.id
_entity.type
_entity.pdbx_description
1 polymer ?
#
loop_
_entity_poly.entity_id
_entity_poly.type
_entity_poly.pdbx_seq_one_letter_code
_entity_poly.pdbx_strand_id
1 'polypeptide(L)'
;MQGMSDFRRKIREHPNLWKSIEITMGNLKKDDRWISFATKIVFLNERKAPSVETLIEVEDFEVVRIIKSIDYVEKVFRAIEKKKLQVGGRIIGLETFGKQRTGPSIAKGPTLFNFEDLPRAATKRMFSLDWSSVYGKAEGDTFSNTLGDGGIQKLNVKLRTAKQPTLKNIISRFFKKSDSPFPGGTYISFDIITPSYARLERFDLEKDRLEIKACCDNSISHDDIYTRIYPDPEGEKEEFFDLEFNEETLEGRFVLYKCHLSEEKYKNLRTIKAELIYRGEVIDKSETQNTISLENLGWRVYEAFDGNGKILKQKLSGNGSDVSTDFENAISQLFHFAGFSPLHLGDKRITGEIDVLALTPDKNCLVAAECTVQKIDKKISPLVEKIGKLREKFKELEIIPVIFTSLPMTSISNGDLEKASQERICVISKEKIDELLEETIIGISPEEFIRKTKRTRQRFTAQRR
;
A
#
# COMPACT_ATOMS: atom_id res chain seq x y z
N MET A 1 -20.96 -31.59 4.62
CA MET A 1 -20.21 -31.51 5.90
C MET A 1 -18.71 -31.71 5.75
N GLN A 2 -18.20 -32.36 4.69
CA GLN A 2 -16.76 -32.59 4.47
C GLN A 2 -15.89 -31.34 4.70
N GLY A 3 -16.24 -30.19 4.10
CA GLY A 3 -15.45 -28.95 4.27
C GLY A 3 -15.28 -28.50 5.72
N MET A 4 -16.28 -28.68 6.59
CA MET A 4 -16.16 -28.32 8.02
C MET A 4 -15.20 -29.28 8.75
N SER A 5 -15.17 -30.56 8.38
CA SER A 5 -14.22 -31.52 8.93
C SER A 5 -12.78 -31.17 8.53
N ASP A 6 -12.56 -30.81 7.26
CA ASP A 6 -11.25 -30.42 6.75
C ASP A 6 -10.76 -29.14 7.43
N PHE A 7 -11.64 -28.15 7.60
CA PHE A 7 -11.34 -26.92 8.32
C PHE A 7 -11.02 -27.16 9.80
N ARG A 8 -11.79 -28.03 10.48
CA ARG A 8 -11.48 -28.45 11.87
C ARG A 8 -10.10 -29.08 11.98
N ARG A 9 -9.72 -29.91 11.00
CA ARG A 9 -8.38 -30.52 10.95
C ARG A 9 -7.30 -29.44 10.84
N LYS A 10 -7.43 -28.51 9.89
CA LYS A 10 -6.49 -27.39 9.67
C LYS A 10 -6.34 -26.50 10.91
N ILE A 11 -7.42 -26.20 11.63
CA ILE A 11 -7.35 -25.46 12.90
C ILE A 11 -6.61 -26.25 13.98
N ARG A 12 -6.88 -27.56 14.10
CA ARG A 12 -6.31 -28.41 15.15
C ARG A 12 -4.81 -28.66 14.98
N GLU A 13 -4.29 -28.52 13.77
CA GLU A 13 -2.85 -28.55 13.50
C GLU A 13 -2.12 -27.35 14.15
N HIS A 14 -2.88 -26.33 14.58
CA HIS A 14 -2.32 -25.11 15.16
C HIS A 14 -3.07 -24.62 16.43
N PRO A 15 -3.10 -25.42 17.51
CA PRO A 15 -3.99 -25.20 18.66
C PRO A 15 -3.69 -23.93 19.47
N ASN A 16 -2.48 -23.37 19.36
CA ASN A 16 -2.03 -22.24 20.18
C ASN A 16 -2.10 -20.89 19.47
N LEU A 17 -2.43 -20.86 18.18
CA LEU A 17 -2.40 -19.63 17.40
C LEU A 17 -3.52 -18.67 17.77
N TRP A 18 -4.72 -19.20 17.94
CA TRP A 18 -5.90 -18.41 18.27
C TRP A 18 -6.23 -18.59 19.73
N LYS A 19 -6.38 -17.48 20.44
CA LYS A 19 -6.66 -17.45 21.88
C LYS A 19 -8.13 -17.14 22.15
N SER A 20 -8.81 -16.52 21.19
CA SER A 20 -10.22 -16.16 21.29
C SER A 20 -10.94 -16.29 19.95
N ILE A 21 -12.26 -16.32 19.98
CA ILE A 21 -13.12 -16.13 18.80
C ILE A 21 -14.06 -14.95 19.04
N GLU A 22 -14.24 -14.13 18.00
CA GLU A 22 -15.24 -13.08 17.94
C GLU A 22 -16.37 -13.51 17.00
N ILE A 23 -17.59 -13.55 17.50
CA ILE A 23 -18.80 -13.89 16.75
C ILE A 23 -19.65 -12.63 16.67
N THR A 24 -19.82 -12.08 15.47
CA THR A 24 -20.77 -11.01 15.19
C THR A 24 -22.00 -11.61 14.53
N MET A 25 -23.18 -11.40 15.11
CA MET A 25 -24.43 -11.92 14.56
C MET A 25 -25.43 -10.80 14.36
N GLY A 26 -26.11 -10.84 13.22
CA GLY A 26 -27.28 -10.04 12.95
C GLY A 26 -28.50 -10.95 13.02
N ASN A 27 -29.42 -10.63 13.92
CA ASN A 27 -30.57 -11.47 14.22
C ASN A 27 -31.88 -10.73 13.98
N LEU A 28 -32.91 -11.48 13.63
CA LEU A 28 -34.28 -11.04 13.45
C LEU A 28 -35.21 -11.93 14.26
N LYS A 29 -36.28 -11.38 14.82
CA LYS A 29 -37.33 -12.14 15.49
C LYS A 29 -38.48 -12.41 14.50
N LYS A 30 -38.81 -13.68 14.28
CA LYS A 30 -39.90 -14.14 13.40
C LYS A 30 -40.66 -15.26 14.07
N ASP A 31 -41.99 -15.16 14.13
CA ASP A 31 -42.87 -16.17 14.76
C ASP A 31 -42.40 -16.55 16.18
N ASP A 32 -42.08 -15.53 16.97
CA ASP A 32 -41.50 -15.62 18.31
C ASP A 32 -40.13 -16.32 18.46
N ARG A 33 -39.42 -16.53 17.35
CA ARG A 33 -38.09 -17.14 17.33
C ARG A 33 -37.03 -16.17 16.80
N TRP A 34 -35.85 -16.17 17.41
CA TRP A 34 -34.71 -15.45 16.89
C TRP A 34 -34.00 -16.26 15.83
N ILE A 35 -33.71 -15.64 14.69
CA ILE A 35 -33.04 -16.24 13.54
C ILE A 35 -31.86 -15.35 13.14
N SER A 36 -30.72 -15.95 12.87
CA SER A 36 -29.54 -15.22 12.37
C SER A 36 -29.64 -15.06 10.87
N PHE A 37 -29.61 -13.82 10.40
CA PHE A 37 -29.47 -13.54 8.97
C PHE A 37 -28.01 -13.37 8.54
N ALA A 38 -27.09 -13.09 9.47
CA ALA A 38 -25.67 -13.01 9.16
C ALA A 38 -24.89 -13.39 10.40
N THR A 39 -23.94 -14.31 10.26
CA THR A 39 -22.99 -14.65 11.31
C THR A 39 -21.59 -14.54 10.73
N LYS A 40 -20.73 -13.78 11.41
CA LYS A 40 -19.31 -13.69 11.11
C LYS A 40 -18.51 -14.14 12.32
N ILE A 41 -17.69 -15.17 12.15
CA ILE A 41 -16.76 -15.67 13.15
C ILE A 41 -15.34 -15.31 12.73
N VAL A 42 -14.64 -14.55 13.56
CA VAL A 42 -13.22 -14.22 13.36
C VAL A 42 -12.42 -14.83 14.49
N PHE A 43 -11.41 -15.62 14.14
CA PHE A 43 -10.45 -16.13 15.10
C PHE A 43 -9.43 -15.04 15.43
N LEU A 44 -9.10 -14.90 16.70
CA LEU A 44 -8.22 -13.85 17.21
C LEU A 44 -7.00 -14.48 17.89
N ASN A 45 -5.81 -13.97 17.57
CA ASN A 45 -4.56 -14.38 18.19
C ASN A 45 -4.35 -13.80 19.60
N GLU A 46 -5.16 -12.81 19.98
CA GLU A 46 -5.15 -12.19 21.31
C GLU A 46 -6.13 -12.88 22.26
N ARG A 47 -5.73 -13.01 23.53
CA ARG A 47 -6.66 -13.42 24.60
C ARG A 47 -7.52 -12.23 24.97
N LYS A 48 -8.82 -12.29 24.67
CA LYS A 48 -9.80 -11.26 25.05
C LYS A 48 -10.72 -11.80 26.14
N ALA A 49 -11.11 -10.92 27.05
CA ALA A 49 -12.08 -11.27 28.09
C ALA A 49 -13.40 -11.70 27.44
N PRO A 50 -14.00 -12.83 27.86
CA PRO A 50 -15.30 -13.24 27.34
C PRO A 50 -16.35 -12.16 27.58
N SER A 51 -17.08 -11.80 26.53
CA SER A 51 -18.11 -10.76 26.60
C SER A 51 -19.26 -11.06 25.65
N VAL A 52 -20.41 -10.47 25.95
CA VAL A 52 -21.57 -10.40 25.06
C VAL A 52 -22.01 -8.95 25.08
N GLU A 53 -22.03 -8.33 23.90
CA GLU A 53 -22.38 -6.94 23.73
C GLU A 53 -23.45 -6.81 22.65
N THR A 54 -24.55 -6.16 22.99
CA THR A 54 -25.57 -5.79 22.03
C THR A 54 -25.16 -4.47 21.38
N LEU A 55 -24.77 -4.54 20.09
CA LEU A 55 -24.33 -3.38 19.33
C LEU A 55 -25.51 -2.55 18.82
N ILE A 56 -26.62 -3.23 18.47
CA ILE A 56 -27.87 -2.63 18.02
C ILE A 56 -29.02 -3.50 18.57
N GLU A 57 -30.07 -2.88 19.09
CA GLU A 57 -31.32 -3.56 19.47
C GLU A 57 -32.50 -2.66 19.10
N VAL A 58 -33.39 -3.17 18.24
CA VAL A 58 -34.62 -2.49 17.81
C VAL A 58 -35.71 -3.53 17.64
N GLU A 59 -36.58 -3.66 18.65
CA GLU A 59 -37.73 -4.57 18.68
C GLU A 59 -37.41 -6.02 18.28
N ASP A 60 -37.64 -6.36 17.01
CA ASP A 60 -37.48 -7.65 16.37
C ASP A 60 -36.15 -7.77 15.59
N PHE A 61 -35.18 -6.90 15.87
CA PHE A 61 -33.86 -6.90 15.25
C PHE A 61 -32.77 -6.62 16.27
N GLU A 62 -31.66 -7.35 16.18
CA GLU A 62 -30.46 -7.05 16.96
C GLU A 62 -29.18 -7.35 16.18
N VAL A 63 -28.11 -6.67 16.57
CA VAL A 63 -26.74 -7.05 16.21
C VAL A 63 -25.98 -7.27 17.49
N VAL A 64 -25.45 -8.47 17.66
CA VAL A 64 -24.72 -8.88 18.86
C VAL A 64 -23.29 -9.24 18.51
N ARG A 65 -22.37 -8.84 19.38
CA ARG A 65 -20.96 -9.22 19.33
C ARG A 65 -20.66 -10.08 20.55
N ILE A 66 -20.07 -11.24 20.31
CA ILE A 66 -19.75 -12.22 21.35
C ILE A 66 -18.26 -12.51 21.25
N ILE A 67 -17.55 -12.39 22.37
CA ILE A 67 -16.15 -12.79 22.48
C ILE A 67 -16.09 -13.99 23.42
N LYS A 68 -15.40 -15.06 23.01
CA LYS A 68 -15.18 -16.27 23.81
C LYS A 68 -13.74 -16.76 23.70
N SER A 69 -13.30 -17.57 24.67
CA SER A 69 -12.07 -18.37 24.55
C SER A 69 -12.15 -19.26 23.30
N ILE A 70 -10.98 -19.56 22.72
CA ILE A 70 -10.87 -20.52 21.62
C ILE A 70 -11.48 -21.89 21.96
N ASP A 71 -11.48 -22.31 23.23
CA ASP A 71 -12.09 -23.57 23.68
C ASP A 71 -13.60 -23.65 23.39
N TYR A 72 -14.25 -22.51 23.13
CA TYR A 72 -15.65 -22.43 22.76
C TYR A 72 -15.90 -22.84 21.30
N VAL A 73 -14.87 -22.97 20.46
CA VAL A 73 -15.00 -23.22 19.02
C VAL A 73 -15.76 -24.52 18.70
N GLU A 74 -15.49 -25.60 19.43
CA GLU A 74 -16.18 -26.89 19.23
C GLU A 74 -17.68 -26.79 19.59
N LYS A 75 -18.03 -25.95 20.59
CA LYS A 75 -19.44 -25.67 20.90
C LYS A 75 -20.10 -24.90 19.77
N VAL A 76 -19.40 -23.94 19.16
CA VAL A 76 -19.89 -23.21 18.00
C VAL A 76 -20.07 -24.12 16.80
N PHE A 77 -19.11 -25.00 16.50
CA PHE A 77 -19.27 -25.90 15.37
C PHE A 77 -20.41 -26.90 15.56
N ARG A 78 -20.60 -27.43 16.77
CA ARG A 78 -21.78 -28.25 17.10
C ARG A 78 -23.09 -27.46 17.00
N ALA A 79 -23.07 -26.17 17.35
CA ALA A 79 -24.21 -25.28 17.20
C ALA A 79 -24.57 -25.06 15.72
N ILE A 80 -23.56 -24.90 14.85
CA ILE A 80 -23.74 -24.82 13.40
C ILE A 80 -24.37 -26.12 12.85
N GLU A 81 -23.86 -27.29 13.23
CA GLU A 81 -24.42 -28.59 12.83
C GLU A 81 -25.88 -28.75 13.28
N LYS A 82 -26.18 -28.33 14.52
CA LYS A 82 -27.53 -28.35 15.09
C LYS A 82 -28.41 -27.19 14.63
N LYS A 83 -27.87 -26.26 13.83
CA LYS A 83 -28.52 -25.02 13.37
C LYS A 83 -29.07 -24.14 14.50
N LYS A 84 -28.47 -24.19 15.70
CA LYS A 84 -28.94 -23.46 16.90
C LYS A 84 -27.76 -23.02 17.75
N LEU A 85 -27.67 -21.72 18.03
CA LEU A 85 -26.64 -21.15 18.89
C LEU A 85 -27.27 -20.43 20.09
N GLN A 86 -26.75 -20.67 21.28
CA GLN A 86 -27.20 -19.99 22.50
C GLN A 86 -26.41 -18.69 22.70
N VAL A 87 -27.13 -17.56 22.82
CA VAL A 87 -26.55 -16.22 23.01
C VAL A 87 -27.35 -15.48 24.08
N GLY A 88 -26.69 -15.05 25.17
CA GLY A 88 -27.35 -14.28 26.22
C GLY A 88 -28.59 -14.94 26.82
N GLY A 89 -28.61 -16.29 26.90
CA GLY A 89 -29.77 -17.06 27.36
C GLY A 89 -30.85 -17.34 26.30
N ARG A 90 -30.76 -16.72 25.12
CA ARG A 90 -31.66 -16.95 23.98
C ARG A 90 -31.13 -18.05 23.07
N ILE A 91 -32.02 -18.76 22.37
CA ILE A 91 -31.66 -19.69 21.29
C ILE A 91 -31.88 -18.99 19.96
N ILE A 92 -30.81 -18.83 19.19
CA ILE A 92 -30.83 -18.26 17.85
C ILE A 92 -30.75 -19.39 16.84
N GLY A 93 -31.75 -19.47 15.97
CA GLY A 93 -31.74 -20.37 14.81
C GLY A 93 -30.71 -19.89 13.78
N LEU A 94 -29.84 -20.79 13.34
CA LEU A 94 -28.87 -20.55 12.26
C LEU A 94 -29.42 -21.04 10.91
N GLU A 95 -30.74 -21.14 10.79
CA GLU A 95 -31.42 -21.66 9.63
C GLU A 95 -31.81 -20.58 8.63
N THR A 96 -31.74 -20.91 7.35
CA THR A 96 -32.15 -20.04 6.25
C THR A 96 -33.54 -20.46 5.77
N PHE A 97 -34.42 -19.50 5.54
CA PHE A 97 -35.79 -19.75 5.09
C PHE A 97 -35.81 -19.75 3.57
N GLY A 98 -35.88 -20.93 2.96
CA GLY A 98 -36.19 -21.05 1.54
C GLY A 98 -37.70 -20.90 1.30
N LYS A 99 -38.11 -20.05 0.36
CA LYS A 99 -39.44 -20.20 -0.25
C LYS A 99 -39.42 -21.44 -1.15
N GLN A 100 -40.14 -22.50 -0.77
CA GLN A 100 -40.53 -23.50 -1.75
C GLN A 100 -41.63 -22.90 -2.64
N ARG A 101 -41.51 -23.01 -3.97
CA ARG A 101 -42.53 -22.50 -4.91
C ARG A 101 -43.93 -23.08 -4.65
N THR A 102 -43.99 -24.28 -4.06
CA THR A 102 -45.23 -24.98 -3.71
C THR A 102 -44.95 -25.91 -2.52
N GLY A 103 -44.97 -25.39 -1.28
CA GLY A 103 -44.80 -26.21 -0.08
C GLY A 103 -44.41 -25.43 1.18
N PRO A 104 -44.55 -26.02 2.38
CA PRO A 104 -44.10 -25.40 3.62
C PRO A 104 -42.59 -25.11 3.55
N SER A 105 -42.19 -23.91 3.98
CA SER A 105 -40.78 -23.51 4.02
C SER A 105 -39.96 -24.50 4.83
N ILE A 106 -39.04 -25.22 4.17
CA ILE A 106 -38.08 -26.09 4.84
C ILE A 106 -36.87 -25.25 5.24
N ALA A 107 -36.60 -25.21 6.55
CA ALA A 107 -35.40 -24.61 7.11
C ALA A 107 -34.14 -25.33 6.63
N LYS A 108 -33.40 -24.73 5.69
CA LYS A 108 -32.09 -25.22 5.25
C LYS A 108 -31.03 -24.52 6.08
N GLY A 109 -30.23 -25.29 6.82
CA GLY A 109 -29.07 -24.71 7.52
C GLY A 109 -27.95 -24.39 6.53
N PRO A 110 -26.83 -23.80 6.99
CA PRO A 110 -25.60 -23.72 6.22
C PRO A 110 -25.06 -25.14 6.00
N THR A 111 -25.56 -25.85 4.99
CA THR A 111 -25.22 -27.26 4.77
C THR A 111 -23.93 -27.45 3.99
N LEU A 112 -23.49 -26.42 3.27
CA LEU A 112 -22.32 -26.43 2.41
C LEU A 112 -21.44 -25.24 2.77
N PHE A 113 -20.37 -25.51 3.51
CA PHE A 113 -19.28 -24.57 3.69
C PHE A 113 -18.25 -24.81 2.60
N ASN A 114 -17.93 -23.74 1.87
CA ASN A 114 -16.78 -23.71 0.96
C ASN A 114 -15.66 -23.00 1.70
N PHE A 115 -14.51 -23.67 1.84
CA PHE A 115 -13.31 -23.10 2.43
C PHE A 115 -12.31 -22.80 1.34
N GLU A 116 -11.75 -21.59 1.36
CA GLU A 116 -10.71 -21.15 0.44
C GLU A 116 -9.62 -20.38 1.20
N ASP A 117 -8.39 -20.45 0.71
CA ASP A 117 -7.31 -19.59 1.20
C ASP A 117 -7.40 -18.23 0.50
N LEU A 118 -7.61 -17.16 1.29
CA LEU A 118 -7.67 -15.79 0.81
C LEU A 118 -6.31 -15.11 0.93
N PRO A 119 -5.79 -14.53 -0.17
CA PRO A 119 -4.63 -13.65 -0.12
C PRO A 119 -4.89 -12.45 0.80
N ARG A 120 -3.84 -11.94 1.44
CA ARG A 120 -3.92 -10.79 2.37
C ARG A 120 -4.64 -9.58 1.79
N ALA A 121 -4.39 -9.24 0.53
CA ALA A 121 -5.08 -8.14 -0.15
C ALA A 121 -6.61 -8.34 -0.20
N ALA A 122 -7.05 -9.57 -0.48
CA ALA A 122 -8.47 -9.93 -0.50
C ALA A 122 -9.08 -9.86 0.91
N THR A 123 -8.39 -10.41 1.92
CA THR A 123 -8.84 -10.35 3.32
C THR A 123 -8.92 -8.90 3.84
N LYS A 124 -7.95 -8.05 3.49
CA LYS A 124 -7.96 -6.63 3.87
C LYS A 124 -9.13 -5.90 3.24
N ARG A 125 -9.41 -6.14 1.95
CA ARG A 125 -10.58 -5.57 1.28
C ARG A 125 -11.89 -6.05 1.89
N MET A 126 -12.04 -7.36 2.06
CA MET A 126 -13.31 -7.98 2.48
C MET A 126 -13.58 -7.89 3.98
N PHE A 127 -12.55 -7.84 4.83
CA PHE A 127 -12.72 -7.94 6.29
C PHE A 127 -11.93 -6.89 7.07
N SER A 128 -11.12 -6.06 6.38
CA SER A 128 -10.10 -5.18 6.98
C SER A 128 -9.23 -5.91 8.00
N LEU A 129 -8.91 -7.16 7.69
CA LEU A 129 -7.90 -7.93 8.39
C LEU A 129 -6.68 -7.94 7.48
N ASP A 130 -5.56 -7.45 8.00
CA ASP A 130 -4.32 -7.29 7.25
C ASP A 130 -3.45 -8.56 7.33
N TRP A 131 -4.10 -9.70 7.08
CA TRP A 131 -3.53 -11.05 7.13
C TRP A 131 -4.11 -11.86 5.97
N SER A 132 -3.35 -12.78 5.39
CA SER A 132 -3.95 -13.89 4.64
C SER A 132 -4.88 -14.69 5.58
N SER A 133 -5.86 -15.41 5.05
CA SER A 133 -6.83 -16.11 5.90
C SER A 133 -7.40 -17.34 5.22
N VAL A 134 -7.72 -18.37 5.99
CA VAL A 134 -8.67 -19.39 5.52
C VAL A 134 -10.07 -18.83 5.75
N TYR A 135 -10.87 -18.83 4.69
CA TYR A 135 -12.23 -18.29 4.70
C TYR A 135 -13.22 -19.37 4.37
N GLY A 136 -14.10 -19.67 5.33
CA GLY A 136 -15.24 -20.54 5.18
C GLY A 136 -16.51 -19.74 4.95
N LYS A 137 -17.20 -19.99 3.85
CA LYS A 137 -18.46 -19.34 3.53
C LYS A 137 -19.59 -20.36 3.36
N ALA A 138 -20.72 -20.09 4.00
CA ALA A 138 -21.99 -20.72 3.65
C ALA A 138 -23.03 -19.63 3.37
N GLU A 139 -23.75 -19.77 2.26
CA GLU A 139 -24.82 -18.86 1.86
C GLU A 139 -26.16 -19.59 1.87
N GLY A 140 -27.20 -18.89 2.33
CA GLY A 140 -28.57 -19.33 2.20
C GLY A 140 -29.40 -18.37 1.36
N ASP A 141 -30.70 -18.28 1.66
CA ASP A 141 -31.62 -17.46 0.88
C ASP A 141 -31.35 -15.95 1.03
N THR A 142 -31.95 -15.14 0.17
CA THR A 142 -31.87 -13.69 0.25
C THR A 142 -32.75 -13.14 1.37
N PHE A 143 -32.38 -11.98 1.88
CA PHE A 143 -33.16 -11.20 2.83
C PHE A 143 -34.55 -10.86 2.30
N SER A 144 -34.67 -10.52 1.01
CA SER A 144 -35.95 -10.24 0.37
C SER A 144 -36.83 -11.49 0.33
N ASN A 145 -36.26 -12.68 0.16
CA ASN A 145 -37.03 -13.92 0.27
C ASN A 145 -37.46 -14.23 1.72
N THR A 146 -36.64 -13.85 2.71
CA THR A 146 -36.91 -14.10 4.13
C THR A 146 -37.94 -13.15 4.75
N LEU A 147 -37.83 -11.85 4.46
CA LEU A 147 -38.65 -10.78 5.02
C LEU A 147 -39.72 -10.24 4.06
N GLY A 148 -39.56 -10.47 2.75
CA GLY A 148 -40.28 -9.72 1.72
C GLY A 148 -39.77 -8.28 1.59
N ASP A 149 -40.01 -7.65 0.44
CA ASP A 149 -39.60 -6.25 0.21
C ASP A 149 -40.23 -5.29 1.23
N GLY A 150 -41.50 -5.54 1.60
CA GLY A 150 -42.19 -4.79 2.65
C GLY A 150 -41.57 -4.98 4.04
N GLY A 151 -41.01 -6.14 4.36
CA GLY A 151 -40.33 -6.39 5.63
C GLY A 151 -39.02 -5.61 5.76
N ILE A 152 -38.24 -5.52 4.69
CA ILE A 152 -37.00 -4.71 4.65
C ILE A 152 -37.32 -3.23 4.83
N GLN A 153 -38.38 -2.72 4.18
CA GLN A 153 -38.80 -1.33 4.34
C GLN A 153 -39.26 -1.04 5.76
N LYS A 154 -40.11 -1.91 6.34
CA LYS A 154 -40.56 -1.80 7.73
C LYS A 154 -39.38 -1.78 8.71
N LEU A 155 -38.42 -2.69 8.55
CA LEU A 155 -37.23 -2.73 9.40
C LEU A 155 -36.40 -1.44 9.27
N ASN A 156 -36.18 -0.93 8.06
CA ASN A 156 -35.46 0.34 7.88
C ASN A 156 -36.21 1.55 8.46
N VAL A 157 -37.55 1.52 8.52
CA VAL A 157 -38.34 2.55 9.22
C VAL A 157 -38.13 2.44 10.74
N LYS A 158 -38.16 1.23 11.30
CA LYS A 158 -37.88 0.99 12.73
C LYS A 158 -36.48 1.44 13.10
N LEU A 159 -35.45 1.03 12.34
CA LEU A 159 -34.07 1.43 12.54
C LEU A 159 -33.91 2.96 12.52
N ARG A 160 -34.50 3.65 11.54
CA ARG A 160 -34.46 5.13 11.46
C ARG A 160 -35.17 5.79 12.64
N THR A 161 -36.32 5.26 13.05
CA THR A 161 -37.09 5.78 14.20
C THR A 161 -36.28 5.65 15.49
N ALA A 162 -35.56 4.54 15.65
CA ALA A 162 -34.63 4.32 16.76
C ALA A 162 -33.28 5.06 16.61
N LYS A 163 -33.13 5.95 15.61
CA LYS A 163 -31.89 6.67 15.28
C LYS A 163 -30.68 5.73 15.02
N GLN A 164 -30.95 4.52 14.53
CA GLN A 164 -29.94 3.54 14.15
C GLN A 164 -29.59 3.64 12.65
N PRO A 165 -28.41 3.15 12.24
CA PRO A 165 -28.06 3.07 10.82
C PRO A 165 -29.04 2.20 10.02
N THR A 166 -29.16 2.45 8.72
CA THR A 166 -29.96 1.60 7.82
C THR A 166 -29.42 0.18 7.79
N LEU A 167 -30.25 -0.80 7.43
CA LEU A 167 -29.83 -2.21 7.33
C LEU A 167 -28.60 -2.36 6.41
N LYS A 168 -28.55 -1.63 5.29
CA LYS A 168 -27.40 -1.62 4.38
C LYS A 168 -26.12 -1.18 5.09
N ASN A 169 -26.19 -0.10 5.87
CA ASN A 169 -25.04 0.44 6.60
C ASN A 169 -24.61 -0.50 7.72
N ILE A 170 -25.56 -1.16 8.41
CA ILE A 170 -25.28 -2.19 9.41
C ILE A 170 -24.52 -3.36 8.77
N ILE A 171 -25.01 -3.87 7.64
CA ILE A 171 -24.38 -5.00 6.94
C ILE A 171 -22.97 -4.63 6.47
N SER A 172 -22.81 -3.47 5.84
CA SER A 172 -21.50 -2.96 5.40
C SER A 172 -20.55 -2.77 6.59
N ARG A 173 -21.01 -2.18 7.69
CA ARG A 173 -20.17 -1.87 8.86
C ARG A 173 -19.71 -3.11 9.61
N PHE A 174 -20.62 -4.04 9.91
CA PHE A 174 -20.33 -5.16 10.82
C PHE A 174 -19.90 -6.43 10.09
N PHE A 175 -20.38 -6.63 8.86
CA PHE A 175 -20.13 -7.83 8.07
C PHE A 175 -19.25 -7.57 6.85
N LYS A 176 -18.87 -6.30 6.58
CA LYS A 176 -17.85 -5.87 5.62
C LYS A 176 -17.95 -6.48 4.22
N LYS A 177 -19.16 -6.75 3.73
CA LYS A 177 -19.39 -7.07 2.32
C LYS A 177 -19.17 -5.80 1.47
N SER A 178 -17.92 -5.43 1.26
CA SER A 178 -17.49 -4.28 0.46
C SER A 178 -17.90 -4.50 -0.98
N ASP A 179 -18.64 -3.54 -1.53
CA ASP A 179 -18.92 -3.40 -2.97
C ASP A 179 -19.72 -4.51 -3.65
N SER A 180 -20.70 -5.09 -2.95
CA SER A 180 -21.87 -5.55 -3.72
C SER A 180 -22.98 -4.50 -3.76
N PRO A 181 -23.07 -3.70 -4.83
CA PRO A 181 -24.31 -3.02 -5.15
C PRO A 181 -25.28 -4.06 -5.69
N PHE A 182 -25.99 -4.82 -4.85
CA PHE A 182 -26.99 -5.76 -5.38
C PHE A 182 -28.33 -5.06 -5.63
N PRO A 183 -28.74 -4.84 -6.90
CA PRO A 183 -30.07 -5.23 -7.33
C PRO A 183 -30.05 -6.77 -7.43
N GLY A 184 -30.35 -7.49 -6.33
CA GLY A 184 -30.37 -8.97 -6.41
C GLY A 184 -30.24 -9.82 -5.14
N GLY A 185 -29.91 -9.26 -3.97
CA GLY A 185 -30.11 -9.94 -2.69
C GLY A 185 -28.95 -9.86 -1.71
N THR A 186 -29.23 -9.36 -0.51
CA THR A 186 -28.43 -9.63 0.68
C THR A 186 -28.64 -11.10 1.04
N TYR A 187 -27.66 -11.97 0.78
CA TYR A 187 -27.75 -13.37 1.21
C TYR A 187 -27.59 -13.48 2.72
N ILE A 188 -28.33 -14.41 3.31
CA ILE A 188 -28.01 -14.91 4.64
C ILE A 188 -26.64 -15.58 4.55
N SER A 189 -25.62 -15.05 5.24
CA SER A 189 -24.28 -15.63 5.22
C SER A 189 -23.80 -16.10 6.57
N PHE A 190 -22.97 -17.12 6.51
CA PHE A 190 -22.17 -17.61 7.60
C PHE A 190 -20.71 -17.58 7.15
N ASP A 191 -19.95 -16.68 7.74
CA ASP A 191 -18.57 -16.38 7.38
C ASP A 191 -17.66 -16.80 8.54
N ILE A 192 -16.68 -17.66 8.29
CA ILE A 192 -15.66 -18.08 9.25
C ILE A 192 -14.31 -17.67 8.71
N ILE A 193 -13.57 -16.87 9.48
CA ILE A 193 -12.31 -16.29 9.04
C ILE A 193 -11.25 -16.66 10.08
N THR A 194 -10.21 -17.36 9.64
CA THR A 194 -9.02 -17.65 10.45
C THR A 194 -7.84 -16.90 9.85
N PRO A 195 -7.48 -15.72 10.39
CA PRO A 195 -6.27 -15.02 10.02
C PRO A 195 -5.06 -15.93 10.16
N SER A 196 -4.14 -15.81 9.20
CA SER A 196 -2.78 -16.30 9.34
C SER A 196 -2.09 -15.60 10.51
N TYR A 197 -0.92 -16.11 10.82
CA TYR A 197 -0.23 -15.92 12.07
C TYR A 197 1.22 -15.48 11.86
N ALA A 198 1.64 -15.41 10.60
CA ALA A 198 2.75 -14.58 10.18
C ALA A 198 2.42 -13.91 8.84
N ARG A 199 3.08 -12.79 8.55
CA ARG A 199 2.88 -11.99 7.34
C ARG A 199 4.15 -11.24 6.96
N LEU A 200 4.26 -10.85 5.70
CA LEU A 200 5.32 -9.96 5.22
C LEU A 200 4.93 -8.51 5.54
N GLU A 201 5.49 -7.93 6.60
CA GLU A 201 5.22 -6.54 7.00
C GLU A 201 5.80 -5.52 6.02
N ARG A 202 7.04 -5.76 5.59
CA ARG A 202 7.80 -4.89 4.69
C ARG A 202 8.55 -5.75 3.68
N PHE A 203 8.59 -5.31 2.44
CA PHE A 203 9.30 -5.99 1.37
C PHE A 203 9.81 -4.96 0.38
N ASP A 204 11.02 -4.48 0.66
CA ASP A 204 11.59 -3.32 -0.02
C ASP A 204 12.89 -3.71 -0.70
N LEU A 205 13.03 -3.29 -1.95
CA LEU A 205 14.24 -3.46 -2.73
C LEU A 205 14.82 -2.09 -3.07
N GLU A 206 15.96 -1.79 -2.45
CA GLU A 206 16.74 -0.59 -2.69
C GLU A 206 18.09 -0.99 -3.32
N LYS A 207 18.23 -0.78 -4.63
CA LYS A 207 19.41 -1.15 -5.44
C LYS A 207 19.58 -2.65 -5.49
N ASP A 208 20.66 -3.11 -4.87
CA ASP A 208 21.02 -4.48 -4.66
C ASP A 208 20.68 -4.93 -3.23
N ARG A 209 20.05 -4.10 -2.41
CA ARG A 209 19.68 -4.48 -1.05
C ARG A 209 18.20 -4.78 -0.96
N LEU A 210 17.90 -6.05 -0.69
CA LEU A 210 16.56 -6.52 -0.37
C LEU A 210 16.37 -6.57 1.14
N GLU A 211 15.35 -5.90 1.65
CA GLU A 211 14.96 -5.93 3.05
C GLU A 211 13.56 -6.51 3.19
N ILE A 212 13.45 -7.60 3.95
CA ILE A 212 12.20 -8.28 4.24
C ILE A 212 11.96 -8.23 5.73
N LYS A 213 10.84 -7.66 6.14
CA LYS A 213 10.39 -7.71 7.53
C LYS A 213 9.19 -8.62 7.60
N ALA A 214 9.32 -9.78 8.23
CA ALA A 214 8.20 -10.65 8.57
C ALA A 214 7.71 -10.31 9.99
N CYS A 215 6.40 -10.35 10.19
CA CYS A 215 5.78 -10.24 11.52
C CYS A 215 5.11 -11.57 11.84
N CYS A 216 5.36 -12.10 13.03
CA CYS A 216 4.90 -13.41 13.48
C CYS A 216 4.15 -13.27 14.82
N ASP A 217 3.20 -14.16 15.12
CA ASP A 217 2.66 -14.23 16.48
C ASP A 217 3.71 -14.78 17.45
N ASN A 218 3.69 -14.31 18.70
CA ASN A 218 4.61 -14.76 19.75
C ASN A 218 4.48 -16.27 20.05
N SER A 219 3.40 -16.93 19.63
CA SER A 219 3.24 -18.38 19.77
C SER A 219 4.06 -19.20 18.76
N ILE A 220 4.70 -18.56 17.79
CA ILE A 220 5.42 -19.22 16.70
C ILE A 220 6.92 -19.15 16.94
N SER A 221 7.60 -20.29 16.79
CA SER A 221 9.06 -20.30 16.70
C SER A 221 9.50 -19.63 15.40
N HIS A 222 10.45 -18.70 15.47
CA HIS A 222 11.01 -18.10 14.26
C HIS A 222 11.72 -19.14 13.39
N ASP A 223 12.25 -20.22 13.97
CA ASP A 223 12.87 -21.35 13.25
C ASP A 223 11.89 -22.10 12.34
N ASP A 224 10.58 -21.98 12.59
CA ASP A 224 9.54 -22.61 11.77
C ASP A 224 9.15 -21.75 10.55
N ILE A 225 9.68 -20.51 10.45
CA ILE A 225 9.36 -19.53 9.43
C ILE A 225 10.59 -19.23 8.59
N TYR A 226 10.41 -19.25 7.27
CA TYR A 226 11.42 -18.74 6.35
C TYR A 226 10.74 -18.04 5.18
N THR A 227 11.50 -17.18 4.50
CA THR A 227 11.02 -16.50 3.30
C THR A 227 11.71 -17.09 2.08
N ARG A 228 10.92 -17.48 1.08
CA ARG A 228 11.43 -17.78 -0.26
C ARG A 228 11.29 -16.55 -1.12
N ILE A 229 12.32 -16.23 -1.88
CA ILE A 229 12.32 -15.09 -2.78
C ILE A 229 12.49 -15.63 -4.19
N TYR A 230 11.81 -15.05 -5.16
CA TYR A 230 12.06 -15.39 -6.55
C TYR A 230 11.91 -14.15 -7.44
N PRO A 231 12.80 -14.00 -8.42
CA PRO A 231 12.59 -13.05 -9.50
C PRO A 231 11.36 -13.45 -10.30
N ASP A 232 10.65 -12.47 -10.85
CA ASP A 232 9.67 -12.70 -11.90
C ASP A 232 10.29 -12.29 -13.25
N PRO A 233 11.05 -13.19 -13.90
CA PRO A 233 11.72 -12.91 -15.17
C PRO A 233 10.68 -12.96 -16.29
N GLU A 234 9.91 -11.90 -16.52
CA GLU A 234 9.05 -11.66 -17.70
C GLU A 234 8.56 -12.93 -18.46
N GLY A 235 7.92 -13.87 -17.76
CA GLY A 235 7.29 -15.04 -18.39
C GLY A 235 8.21 -16.21 -18.78
N GLU A 236 9.49 -16.23 -18.43
CA GLU A 236 10.30 -17.46 -18.47
C GLU A 236 10.11 -18.29 -17.18
N LYS A 237 10.35 -19.60 -17.28
CA LYS A 237 10.06 -20.57 -16.21
C LYS A 237 10.59 -20.11 -14.85
N GLU A 238 9.76 -20.25 -13.81
CA GLU A 238 10.11 -19.98 -12.41
C GLU A 238 11.30 -20.85 -11.99
N GLU A 239 12.53 -20.37 -12.18
CA GLU A 239 13.68 -20.89 -11.45
C GLU A 239 13.64 -20.32 -10.04
N PHE A 240 13.50 -21.22 -9.08
CA PHE A 240 13.53 -20.88 -7.66
C PHE A 240 14.97 -20.58 -7.26
N PHE A 241 15.17 -19.40 -6.66
CA PHE A 241 16.44 -19.06 -6.04
C PHE A 241 16.21 -18.99 -4.53
N ASP A 242 16.73 -19.97 -3.80
CA ASP A 242 16.82 -19.82 -2.36
C ASP A 242 17.93 -18.79 -2.09
N LEU A 243 17.52 -17.55 -1.84
CA LEU A 243 18.44 -16.50 -1.41
C LEU A 243 18.81 -16.76 0.04
N GLU A 244 20.10 -16.98 0.29
CA GLU A 244 20.62 -16.97 1.65
C GLU A 244 20.56 -15.54 2.20
N PHE A 245 20.02 -15.40 3.40
CA PHE A 245 19.98 -14.12 4.09
C PHE A 245 21.31 -13.86 4.79
N ASN A 246 21.89 -12.69 4.53
CA ASN A 246 23.19 -12.32 5.10
C ASN A 246 23.05 -11.93 6.58
N GLU A 247 21.92 -11.32 6.94
CA GLU A 247 21.60 -10.92 8.30
C GLU A 247 20.16 -11.33 8.62
N GLU A 248 20.00 -12.03 9.75
CA GLU A 248 18.71 -12.24 10.40
C GLU A 248 18.75 -11.54 11.76
N THR A 249 17.79 -10.65 12.02
CA THR A 249 17.67 -9.97 13.31
C THR A 249 16.26 -10.16 13.87
N LEU A 250 16.19 -10.56 15.14
CA LEU A 250 14.93 -10.69 15.86
C LEU A 250 14.63 -9.39 16.62
N GLU A 251 13.51 -8.76 16.28
CA GLU A 251 13.01 -7.53 16.91
C GLU A 251 11.65 -7.80 17.57
N GLY A 252 11.66 -8.51 18.70
CA GLY A 252 10.42 -8.91 19.37
C GLY A 252 9.62 -9.90 18.53
N ARG A 253 8.51 -9.44 17.92
CA ARG A 253 7.63 -10.25 17.06
C ARG A 253 8.00 -10.22 15.57
N PHE A 254 9.07 -9.52 15.24
CA PHE A 254 9.51 -9.33 13.87
C PHE A 254 10.79 -10.10 13.60
N VAL A 255 10.87 -10.68 12.41
CA VAL A 255 12.11 -11.21 11.84
C VAL A 255 12.50 -10.30 10.68
N LEU A 256 13.66 -9.68 10.79
CA LEU A 256 14.22 -8.84 9.74
C LEU A 256 15.27 -9.66 8.99
N TYR A 257 14.99 -9.90 7.72
CA TYR A 257 15.93 -10.52 6.80
C TYR A 257 16.50 -9.46 5.86
N LYS A 258 17.83 -9.43 5.73
CA LYS A 258 18.50 -8.58 4.74
C LYS A 258 19.33 -9.44 3.81
N CYS A 259 19.19 -9.21 2.52
CA CYS A 259 19.96 -9.88 1.48
C CYS A 259 20.60 -8.83 0.57
N HIS A 260 21.85 -9.09 0.18
CA HIS A 260 22.55 -8.30 -0.83
C HIS A 260 22.57 -9.08 -2.14
N LEU A 261 21.86 -8.58 -3.14
CA LEU A 261 21.74 -9.09 -4.49
C LEU A 261 22.97 -8.71 -5.35
N SER A 262 24.16 -9.11 -4.91
CA SER A 262 25.42 -8.72 -5.59
C SER A 262 25.67 -9.43 -6.93
N GLU A 263 25.01 -10.55 -7.20
CA GLU A 263 25.22 -11.29 -8.44
C GLU A 263 24.64 -10.53 -9.64
N GLU A 264 25.35 -10.56 -10.77
CA GLU A 264 24.98 -9.85 -12.01
C GLU A 264 23.56 -10.20 -12.47
N LYS A 265 23.15 -11.46 -12.27
CA LYS A 265 21.82 -11.96 -12.64
C LYS A 265 20.68 -11.25 -11.91
N TYR A 266 20.96 -10.61 -10.77
CA TYR A 266 19.97 -9.90 -9.97
C TYR A 266 19.85 -8.41 -10.27
N LYS A 267 20.84 -7.81 -10.96
CA LYS A 267 20.88 -6.36 -11.22
C LYS A 267 19.73 -5.86 -12.08
N ASN A 268 19.15 -6.73 -12.91
CA ASN A 268 18.10 -6.39 -13.87
C ASN A 268 16.71 -6.90 -13.47
N LEU A 269 16.53 -7.37 -12.23
CA LEU A 269 15.22 -7.86 -11.79
C LEU A 269 14.23 -6.71 -11.67
N ARG A 270 13.15 -6.75 -12.46
CA ARG A 270 12.07 -5.76 -12.41
C ARG A 270 11.14 -5.96 -11.23
N THR A 271 10.77 -7.21 -10.99
CA THR A 271 9.87 -7.61 -9.94
C THR A 271 10.49 -8.74 -9.17
N ILE A 272 10.48 -8.63 -7.85
CA ILE A 272 10.81 -9.71 -6.94
C ILE A 272 9.53 -10.07 -6.21
N LYS A 273 9.28 -11.37 -6.06
CA LYS A 273 8.20 -11.92 -5.24
C LYS A 273 8.82 -12.57 -4.01
N ALA A 274 8.11 -12.47 -2.89
CA ALA A 274 8.43 -13.14 -1.65
C ALA A 274 7.25 -13.99 -1.20
N GLU A 275 7.55 -15.21 -0.81
CA GLU A 275 6.64 -16.14 -0.15
C GLU A 275 7.11 -16.34 1.29
N LEU A 276 6.24 -16.05 2.25
CA LEU A 276 6.47 -16.43 3.64
C LEU A 276 5.97 -17.85 3.83
N ILE A 277 6.85 -18.73 4.29
CA ILE A 277 6.57 -20.15 4.47
C ILE A 277 6.64 -20.48 5.95
N TYR A 278 5.67 -21.25 6.43
CA TYR A 278 5.67 -21.83 7.76
C TYR A 278 5.43 -23.34 7.69
N ARG A 279 6.36 -24.12 8.25
CA ARG A 279 6.30 -25.60 8.23
C ARG A 279 6.04 -26.20 6.84
N GLY A 280 6.59 -25.57 5.80
CA GLY A 280 6.46 -26.00 4.41
C GLY A 280 5.22 -25.48 3.67
N GLU A 281 4.31 -24.76 4.34
CA GLU A 281 3.14 -24.12 3.70
C GLU A 281 3.37 -22.64 3.45
N VAL A 282 3.02 -22.16 2.24
CA VAL A 282 3.05 -20.73 1.92
C VAL A 282 1.88 -20.04 2.61
N ILE A 283 2.20 -19.17 3.57
CA ILE A 283 1.21 -18.49 4.41
C ILE A 283 1.01 -17.02 4.04
N ASP A 284 1.96 -16.36 3.37
CA ASP A 284 1.77 -15.00 2.84
C ASP A 284 2.58 -14.80 1.56
N LYS A 285 2.15 -13.87 0.73
CA LYS A 285 2.86 -13.48 -0.50
C LYS A 285 2.93 -11.97 -0.62
N SER A 286 4.08 -11.46 -1.06
CA SER A 286 4.25 -10.06 -1.40
C SER A 286 5.07 -9.93 -2.68
N GLU A 287 4.90 -8.83 -3.39
CA GLU A 287 5.74 -8.47 -4.51
C GLU A 287 6.25 -7.04 -4.34
N THR A 288 7.44 -6.79 -4.84
CA THR A 288 8.04 -5.46 -4.86
C THR A 288 8.72 -5.27 -6.20
N GLN A 289 8.64 -4.05 -6.72
CA GLN A 289 9.33 -3.71 -7.95
C GLN A 289 10.68 -3.10 -7.59
N ASN A 290 11.72 -3.53 -8.30
CA ASN A 290 13.00 -2.89 -8.19
C ASN A 290 12.88 -1.48 -8.77
N THR A 291 12.86 -0.50 -7.88
CA THR A 291 12.83 0.91 -8.24
C THR A 291 14.04 1.33 -9.09
N ILE A 292 15.11 0.53 -9.09
CA ILE A 292 16.36 0.79 -9.84
C ILE A 292 16.45 0.03 -11.15
N SER A 293 15.61 -0.98 -11.40
CA SER A 293 15.61 -1.69 -12.69
C SER A 293 14.59 -1.14 -13.71
N LEU A 294 13.73 -0.21 -13.30
CA LEU A 294 13.08 0.66 -14.26
C LEU A 294 14.02 1.84 -14.48
N GLU A 295 15.02 1.63 -15.34
CA GLU A 295 15.55 2.73 -16.17
C GLU A 295 14.40 3.69 -16.42
N ASN A 296 14.62 4.95 -16.06
CA ASN A 296 13.59 5.96 -15.99
C ASN A 296 12.67 5.86 -17.22
N LEU A 297 11.41 5.44 -17.02
CA LEU A 297 10.54 5.12 -18.16
C LEU A 297 10.36 6.34 -19.08
N GLY A 298 10.33 7.54 -18.50
CA GLY A 298 10.34 8.79 -19.25
C GLY A 298 11.60 8.94 -20.11
N TRP A 299 12.78 8.64 -19.56
CA TRP A 299 14.03 8.58 -20.32
C TRP A 299 13.97 7.55 -21.46
N ARG A 300 13.53 6.31 -21.20
CA ARG A 300 13.46 5.26 -22.24
C ARG A 300 12.55 5.63 -23.38
N VAL A 301 11.39 6.23 -23.06
CA VAL A 301 10.46 6.75 -24.07
C VAL A 301 11.13 7.87 -24.87
N TYR A 302 11.84 8.79 -24.20
CA TYR A 302 12.56 9.87 -24.87
C TYR A 302 13.70 9.36 -25.77
N GLU A 303 14.46 8.38 -25.30
CA GLU A 303 15.58 7.74 -26.00
C GLU A 303 15.15 7.09 -27.32
N ALA A 304 13.93 6.55 -27.38
CA ALA A 304 13.35 6.03 -28.63
C ALA A 304 13.27 7.10 -29.74
N PHE A 305 13.25 8.39 -29.39
CA PHE A 305 13.23 9.50 -30.33
C PHE A 305 14.58 10.22 -30.46
N ASP A 306 15.39 10.24 -29.40
CA ASP A 306 16.67 10.97 -29.33
C ASP A 306 17.91 10.05 -29.27
N GLY A 307 17.86 8.85 -29.86
CA GLY A 307 19.01 7.97 -30.11
C GLY A 307 20.12 8.02 -29.04
N ASN A 308 19.80 7.57 -27.81
CA ASN A 308 20.62 7.65 -26.60
C ASN A 308 20.77 9.04 -25.96
N GLY A 309 19.74 9.87 -26.10
CA GLY A 309 19.67 11.22 -25.56
C GLY A 309 20.69 12.18 -26.16
N LYS A 310 21.10 11.96 -27.42
CA LYS A 310 22.21 12.69 -28.06
C LYS A 310 21.94 14.19 -28.15
N ILE A 311 20.73 14.58 -28.58
CA ILE A 311 20.32 15.98 -28.68
C ILE A 311 20.26 16.60 -27.28
N LEU A 312 19.69 15.90 -26.30
CA LEU A 312 19.64 16.41 -24.93
C LEU A 312 21.04 16.65 -24.35
N LYS A 313 21.96 15.68 -24.48
CA LYS A 313 23.37 15.83 -24.06
C LYS A 313 24.07 17.00 -24.76
N GLN A 314 23.80 17.20 -26.05
CA GLN A 314 24.31 18.35 -26.81
C GLN A 314 23.78 19.68 -26.26
N LYS A 315 22.48 19.76 -25.98
CA LYS A 315 21.84 20.97 -25.42
C LYS A 315 22.35 21.27 -24.00
N LEU A 316 22.45 20.26 -23.13
CA LEU A 316 23.04 20.38 -21.79
C LEU A 316 24.51 20.83 -21.83
N SER A 317 25.23 20.50 -22.89
CA SER A 317 26.60 20.99 -23.11
C SER A 317 26.68 22.43 -23.63
N GLY A 318 25.55 23.11 -23.86
CA GLY A 318 25.50 24.46 -24.43
C GLY A 318 25.84 24.51 -25.92
N ASN A 319 25.59 23.44 -26.67
CA ASN A 319 25.88 23.33 -28.10
C ASN A 319 24.59 23.27 -28.96
N GLY A 320 23.49 23.88 -28.48
CA GLY A 320 22.21 23.98 -29.21
C GLY A 320 22.25 25.00 -30.36
N SER A 321 21.19 25.04 -31.17
CA SER A 321 21.06 26.04 -32.24
C SER A 321 20.67 27.41 -31.69
N ASP A 322 19.80 27.43 -30.68
CA ASP A 322 19.55 28.60 -29.85
C ASP A 322 20.11 28.30 -28.47
N VAL A 323 21.41 28.52 -28.31
CA VAL A 323 22.21 27.99 -27.20
C VAL A 323 21.60 28.24 -25.81
N SER A 324 21.09 29.44 -25.54
CA SER A 324 20.51 29.77 -24.22
C SER A 324 19.19 29.04 -24.00
N THR A 325 18.25 29.22 -24.94
CA THR A 325 16.91 28.63 -24.87
C THR A 325 16.97 27.10 -24.87
N ASP A 326 17.85 26.52 -25.67
CA ASP A 326 18.07 25.07 -25.73
C ASP A 326 18.63 24.51 -24.42
N PHE A 327 19.56 25.22 -23.78
CA PHE A 327 20.12 24.81 -22.50
C PHE A 327 19.07 24.87 -21.37
N GLU A 328 18.26 25.92 -21.31
CA GLU A 328 17.14 26.04 -20.35
C GLU A 328 16.12 24.90 -20.54
N ASN A 329 15.71 24.65 -21.78
CA ASN A 329 14.81 23.54 -22.12
C ASN A 329 15.37 22.19 -21.69
N ALA A 330 16.67 21.98 -21.90
CA ALA A 330 17.35 20.75 -21.53
C ALA A 330 17.42 20.55 -20.01
N ILE A 331 17.63 21.62 -19.23
CA ILE A 331 17.56 21.56 -17.76
C ILE A 331 16.13 21.25 -17.28
N SER A 332 15.11 21.84 -17.93
CA SER A 332 13.71 21.51 -17.65
C SER A 332 13.41 20.02 -17.91
N GLN A 333 13.90 19.47 -19.03
CA GLN A 333 13.79 18.04 -19.32
C GLN A 333 14.53 17.16 -18.31
N LEU A 334 15.73 17.55 -17.89
CA LEU A 334 16.47 16.85 -16.84
C LEU A 334 15.65 16.77 -15.53
N PHE A 335 15.03 17.87 -15.11
CA PHE A 335 14.13 17.87 -13.96
C PHE A 335 12.91 16.97 -14.17
N HIS A 336 12.30 17.01 -15.35
CA HIS A 336 11.17 16.15 -15.67
C HIS A 336 11.53 14.67 -15.51
N PHE A 337 12.66 14.25 -16.10
CA PHE A 337 13.13 12.89 -15.95
C PHE A 337 13.48 12.58 -14.49
N ALA A 338 14.11 13.48 -13.75
CA ALA A 338 14.39 13.28 -12.31
C ALA A 338 13.13 13.24 -11.41
N GLY A 339 11.92 13.21 -11.98
CA GLY A 339 10.66 13.04 -11.26
C GLY A 339 10.03 14.34 -10.75
N PHE A 340 10.57 15.50 -11.13
CA PHE A 340 9.98 16.79 -10.78
C PHE A 340 8.82 17.15 -11.71
N SER A 341 8.04 18.15 -11.30
CA SER A 341 7.09 18.86 -12.16
C SER A 341 7.69 20.21 -12.59
N PRO A 342 8.49 20.26 -13.67
CA PRO A 342 9.12 21.50 -14.12
C PRO A 342 8.14 22.42 -14.84
N LEU A 343 8.37 23.72 -14.68
CA LEU A 343 7.74 24.82 -15.38
C LEU A 343 8.86 25.67 -15.99
N HIS A 344 8.99 25.61 -17.31
CA HIS A 344 9.92 26.45 -18.06
C HIS A 344 9.26 27.79 -18.36
N LEU A 345 9.87 28.89 -17.88
CA LEU A 345 9.33 30.24 -17.96
C LEU A 345 10.09 31.12 -18.95
N GLY A 346 10.94 30.53 -19.80
CA GLY A 346 11.75 31.24 -20.80
C GLY A 346 10.96 31.93 -21.92
N ASP A 347 9.64 32.05 -21.81
CA ASP A 347 8.82 32.81 -22.74
C ASP A 347 9.02 34.32 -22.49
N LYS A 348 9.49 35.02 -23.52
CA LYS A 348 9.73 36.48 -23.49
C LYS A 348 8.49 37.31 -23.11
N ARG A 349 7.29 36.74 -23.15
CA ARG A 349 6.04 37.40 -22.71
C ARG A 349 5.92 37.47 -21.19
N ILE A 350 6.63 36.62 -20.47
CA ILE A 350 6.68 36.57 -19.01
C ILE A 350 8.04 37.14 -18.58
N THR A 351 8.22 38.46 -18.78
CA THR A 351 9.52 39.12 -18.62
C THR A 351 9.99 39.15 -17.18
N GLY A 352 11.25 38.75 -16.94
CA GLY A 352 11.94 38.91 -15.66
C GLY A 352 11.81 37.73 -14.68
N GLU A 353 11.27 36.60 -15.12
CA GLU A 353 11.09 35.42 -14.27
C GLU A 353 12.32 34.51 -14.22
N ILE A 354 12.28 33.51 -13.33
CA ILE A 354 13.31 32.48 -13.16
C ILE A 354 13.20 31.50 -14.33
N ASP A 355 14.31 31.15 -14.98
CA ASP A 355 14.29 30.35 -16.22
C ASP A 355 13.50 29.02 -16.07
N VAL A 356 13.76 28.26 -14.99
CA VAL A 356 13.05 27.00 -14.67
C VAL A 356 12.63 26.94 -13.20
N LEU A 357 11.37 26.59 -12.95
CA LEU A 357 10.86 26.24 -11.63
C LEU A 357 10.54 24.74 -11.61
N ALA A 358 11.02 23.98 -10.62
CA ALA A 358 10.74 22.54 -10.54
C ALA A 358 10.22 22.15 -9.14
N LEU A 359 8.99 21.65 -9.08
CA LEU A 359 8.35 21.20 -7.85
C LEU A 359 8.59 19.70 -7.61
N THR A 360 8.82 19.32 -6.36
CA THR A 360 8.78 17.91 -5.93
C THR A 360 7.36 17.35 -6.02
N PRO A 361 7.19 16.01 -6.17
CA PRO A 361 5.87 15.39 -6.25
C PRO A 361 4.95 15.69 -5.05
N ASP A 362 5.53 15.80 -3.85
CA ASP A 362 4.82 16.14 -2.62
C ASP A 362 4.49 17.64 -2.48
N LYS A 363 5.01 18.47 -3.39
CA LYS A 363 4.84 19.93 -3.46
C LYS A 363 5.35 20.70 -2.25
N ASN A 364 6.24 20.11 -1.44
CA ASN A 364 6.82 20.77 -0.28
C ASN A 364 8.14 21.49 -0.59
N CYS A 365 8.74 21.22 -1.75
CA CYS A 365 9.99 21.84 -2.17
C CYS A 365 9.92 22.35 -3.61
N LEU A 366 10.51 23.53 -3.83
CA LEU A 366 10.65 24.20 -5.13
C LEU A 366 12.13 24.46 -5.41
N VAL A 367 12.63 23.88 -6.50
CA VAL A 367 13.93 24.25 -7.07
C VAL A 367 13.70 25.41 -8.04
N ALA A 368 14.34 26.54 -7.77
CA ALA A 368 14.28 27.73 -8.59
C ALA A 368 15.62 27.93 -9.30
N ALA A 369 15.63 27.63 -10.60
CA ALA A 369 16.83 27.47 -11.40
C ALA A 369 16.99 28.57 -12.44
N GLU A 370 18.13 29.25 -12.39
CA GLU A 370 18.63 30.06 -13.50
C GLU A 370 19.63 29.23 -14.30
N CYS A 371 19.59 29.38 -15.62
CA CYS A 371 20.45 28.66 -16.55
C CYS A 371 21.34 29.66 -17.30
N THR A 372 22.60 29.31 -17.51
CA THR A 372 23.48 30.13 -18.35
C THR A 372 24.60 29.34 -19.00
N VAL A 373 24.88 29.66 -20.26
CA VAL A 373 26.07 29.18 -20.97
C VAL A 373 27.25 30.15 -20.89
N GLN A 374 27.08 31.27 -20.18
CA GLN A 374 28.06 32.32 -20.00
C GLN A 374 28.52 32.40 -18.53
N LYS A 375 29.31 33.42 -18.19
CA LYS A 375 29.70 33.69 -16.80
C LYS A 375 28.45 33.89 -15.92
N ILE A 376 28.52 33.36 -14.70
CA ILE A 376 27.37 33.33 -13.77
C ILE A 376 27.18 34.65 -13.01
N ASP A 377 28.15 35.55 -13.03
CA ASP A 377 28.22 36.80 -12.27
C ASP A 377 26.94 37.64 -12.37
N LYS A 378 26.37 37.73 -13.58
CA LYS A 378 25.17 38.50 -13.88
C LYS A 378 23.87 37.83 -13.43
N LYS A 379 23.88 36.54 -13.07
CA LYS A 379 22.69 35.77 -12.68
C LYS A 379 22.50 35.70 -11.16
N ILE A 380 23.58 35.84 -10.37
CA ILE A 380 23.53 35.69 -8.91
C ILE A 380 22.59 36.71 -8.26
N SER A 381 22.87 38.01 -8.42
CA SER A 381 22.10 39.07 -7.74
C SER A 381 20.61 39.10 -8.15
N PRO A 382 20.24 38.99 -9.45
CA PRO A 382 18.84 38.88 -9.85
C PRO A 382 18.13 37.66 -9.24
N LEU A 383 18.79 36.50 -9.15
CA LEU A 383 18.20 35.32 -8.55
C LEU A 383 17.88 35.54 -7.07
N VAL A 384 18.78 36.17 -6.30
CA VAL A 384 18.52 36.49 -4.89
C VAL A 384 17.23 37.30 -4.73
N GLU A 385 17.05 38.34 -5.54
CA GLU A 385 15.85 39.19 -5.50
C GLU A 385 14.57 38.40 -5.80
N LYS A 386 14.59 37.58 -6.88
CA LYS A 386 13.46 36.75 -7.28
C LYS A 386 13.09 35.73 -6.19
N ILE A 387 14.09 35.14 -5.53
CA ILE A 387 13.90 34.16 -4.46
C ILE A 387 13.35 34.82 -3.20
N GLY A 388 13.77 36.04 -2.89
CA GLY A 388 13.19 36.84 -1.81
C GLY A 388 11.68 37.01 -1.99
N LYS A 389 11.25 37.45 -3.18
CA LYS A 389 9.84 37.60 -3.55
C LYS A 389 9.05 36.29 -3.43
N LEU A 390 9.63 35.16 -3.87
CA LEU A 390 8.98 33.86 -3.73
C LEU A 390 8.84 33.43 -2.27
N ARG A 391 9.89 33.60 -1.44
CA ARG A 391 9.86 33.23 -0.01
C ARG A 391 8.87 34.06 0.79
N GLU A 392 8.72 35.34 0.45
CA GLU A 392 7.70 36.20 1.08
C GLU A 392 6.29 35.70 0.80
N LYS A 393 6.04 35.22 -0.42
CA LYS A 393 4.72 34.72 -0.87
C LYS A 393 4.43 33.29 -0.41
N PHE A 394 5.45 32.43 -0.33
CA PHE A 394 5.32 31.00 -0.05
C PHE A 394 6.17 30.59 1.16
N LYS A 395 5.73 30.98 2.37
CA LYS A 395 6.50 30.79 3.61
C LYS A 395 6.71 29.34 4.03
N GLU A 396 5.78 28.46 3.67
CA GLU A 396 5.81 27.04 4.04
C GLU A 396 6.60 26.19 3.03
N LEU A 397 6.91 26.74 1.85
CA LEU A 397 7.57 26.03 0.77
C LEU A 397 9.09 26.13 0.93
N GLU A 398 9.80 25.00 0.92
CA GLU A 398 11.26 25.04 0.86
C GLU A 398 11.70 25.49 -0.54
N ILE A 399 12.40 26.63 -0.64
CA ILE A 399 12.89 27.16 -1.92
C ILE A 399 14.42 27.04 -2.00
N ILE A 400 14.87 26.24 -2.97
CA ILE A 400 16.29 25.96 -3.25
C ILE A 400 16.70 26.74 -4.50
N PRO A 401 17.47 27.84 -4.35
CA PRO A 401 18.00 28.56 -5.49
C PRO A 401 19.21 27.85 -6.09
N VAL A 402 19.19 27.67 -7.42
CA VAL A 402 20.24 26.97 -8.16
C VAL A 402 20.60 27.75 -9.42
N ILE A 403 21.89 27.79 -9.76
CA ILE A 403 22.37 28.22 -11.06
C ILE A 403 22.97 27.00 -11.76
N PHE A 404 22.40 26.62 -12.90
CA PHE A 404 22.97 25.64 -13.81
C PHE A 404 23.81 26.33 -14.86
N THR A 405 25.01 25.81 -15.13
CA THR A 405 25.86 26.34 -16.19
C THR A 405 26.52 25.24 -17.02
N SER A 406 26.61 25.47 -18.34
CA SER A 406 27.37 24.61 -19.24
C SER A 406 28.88 24.80 -19.14
N LEU A 407 29.34 25.77 -18.34
CA LEU A 407 30.76 25.98 -18.08
C LEU A 407 31.31 24.87 -17.17
N PRO A 408 32.55 24.39 -17.43
CA PRO A 408 33.24 23.51 -16.50
C PRO A 408 33.55 24.28 -15.21
N MET A 409 33.65 23.57 -14.08
CA MET A 409 33.88 24.19 -12.78
C MET A 409 35.13 25.09 -12.76
N THR A 410 36.18 24.68 -13.47
CA THR A 410 37.46 25.41 -13.58
C THR A 410 37.37 26.74 -14.31
N SER A 411 36.31 26.95 -15.11
CA SER A 411 36.06 28.21 -15.84
C SER A 411 35.22 29.21 -15.05
N ILE A 412 34.70 28.83 -13.89
CA ILE A 412 33.91 29.70 -13.01
C ILE A 412 34.87 30.40 -12.04
N SER A 413 34.78 31.73 -11.92
CA SER A 413 35.68 32.45 -11.04
C SER A 413 35.41 32.11 -9.56
N ASN A 414 36.47 32.00 -8.75
CA ASN A 414 36.32 31.78 -7.31
C ASN A 414 35.50 32.89 -6.64
N GLY A 415 35.62 34.13 -7.10
CA GLY A 415 34.82 35.25 -6.59
C GLY A 415 33.32 35.05 -6.82
N ASP A 416 32.91 34.54 -7.97
CA ASP A 416 31.50 34.25 -8.26
C ASP A 416 30.97 33.08 -7.43
N LEU A 417 31.77 32.01 -7.28
CA LEU A 417 31.43 30.86 -6.43
C LEU A 417 31.27 31.28 -4.96
N GLU A 418 32.15 32.15 -4.47
CA GLU A 418 32.08 32.70 -3.12
C GLU A 418 30.83 33.56 -2.93
N LYS A 419 30.54 34.45 -3.87
CA LYS A 419 29.34 35.29 -3.85
C LYS A 419 28.08 34.43 -3.85
N ALA A 420 27.98 33.42 -4.73
CA ALA A 420 26.86 32.50 -4.76
C ALA A 420 26.70 31.71 -3.43
N SER A 421 27.82 31.26 -2.85
CA SER A 421 27.83 30.54 -1.56
C SER A 421 27.30 31.41 -0.41
N GLN A 422 27.73 32.68 -0.33
CA GLN A 422 27.24 33.64 0.67
C GLN A 422 25.73 33.84 0.56
N GLU A 423 25.22 33.92 -0.66
CA GLU A 423 23.79 34.04 -0.97
C GLU A 423 23.01 32.71 -0.89
N ARG A 424 23.68 31.62 -0.46
CA ARG A 424 23.12 30.27 -0.32
C ARG A 424 22.57 29.69 -1.64
N ILE A 425 23.13 30.10 -2.78
CA ILE A 425 22.81 29.61 -4.12
C ILE A 425 23.70 28.40 -4.43
N CYS A 426 23.11 27.33 -4.94
CA CYS A 426 23.87 26.18 -5.43
C CYS A 426 24.33 26.45 -6.86
N VAL A 427 25.60 26.27 -7.18
CA VAL A 427 26.12 26.36 -8.56
C VAL A 427 26.40 24.95 -9.05
N ILE A 428 25.78 24.56 -10.16
CA ILE A 428 25.90 23.24 -10.78
C ILE A 428 26.62 23.43 -12.13
N SER A 429 27.89 23.04 -12.18
CA SER A 429 28.73 23.09 -13.38
C SER A 429 28.41 21.95 -14.33
N LYS A 430 29.00 22.01 -15.54
CA LYS A 430 28.86 20.98 -16.57
C LYS A 430 29.07 19.55 -16.06
N GLU A 431 30.17 19.30 -15.35
CA GLU A 431 30.51 17.95 -14.88
C GLU A 431 29.44 17.40 -13.94
N LYS A 432 28.83 18.28 -13.13
CA LYS A 432 27.77 17.89 -12.21
C LYS A 432 26.43 17.71 -12.92
N ILE A 433 26.17 18.44 -13.99
CA ILE A 433 25.02 18.21 -14.88
C ILE A 433 25.12 16.81 -15.50
N ASP A 434 26.30 16.46 -16.02
CA ASP A 434 26.54 15.14 -16.62
C ASP A 434 26.33 14.02 -15.58
N GLU A 435 26.84 14.17 -14.36
CA GLU A 435 26.59 13.21 -13.26
C GLU A 435 25.10 13.07 -12.94
N LEU A 436 24.38 14.20 -12.81
CA LEU A 436 22.94 14.19 -12.51
C LEU A 436 22.13 13.56 -13.64
N LEU A 437 22.53 13.74 -14.90
CA LEU A 437 21.88 13.11 -16.04
C LEU A 437 22.03 11.59 -15.98
N GLU A 438 23.23 11.06 -15.81
CA GLU A 438 23.46 9.61 -15.74
C GLU A 438 22.70 8.97 -14.57
N GLU A 439 22.59 9.66 -13.43
CA GLU A 439 21.78 9.20 -12.30
C GLU A 439 20.27 9.29 -12.57
N THR A 440 19.85 10.27 -13.36
CA THR A 440 18.46 10.42 -13.79
C THR A 440 18.04 9.31 -14.74
N ILE A 441 18.94 8.86 -15.62
CA ILE A 441 18.75 7.70 -16.50
C ILE A 441 18.49 6.43 -15.65
N ILE A 442 19.24 6.27 -14.56
CA ILE A 442 19.12 5.15 -13.61
C ILE A 442 17.90 5.33 -12.66
N GLY A 443 17.23 6.48 -12.67
CA GLY A 443 16.02 6.73 -11.87
C GLY A 443 16.26 7.35 -10.50
N ILE A 444 17.17 8.33 -10.38
CA ILE A 444 17.31 9.13 -9.15
C ILE A 444 15.97 9.77 -8.74
N SER A 445 15.68 9.76 -7.43
CA SER A 445 14.50 10.44 -6.88
C SER A 445 14.73 11.96 -6.77
N PRO A 446 13.66 12.78 -6.77
CA PRO A 446 13.76 14.22 -6.53
C PRO A 446 14.51 14.61 -5.25
N GLU A 447 14.27 13.86 -4.16
CA GLU A 447 14.89 14.11 -2.85
C GLU A 447 16.40 13.85 -2.90
N GLU A 448 16.82 12.77 -3.56
CA GLU A 448 18.23 12.44 -3.75
C GLU A 448 18.93 13.45 -4.68
N PHE A 449 18.25 13.88 -5.75
CA PHE A 449 18.71 14.96 -6.64
C PHE A 449 18.94 16.27 -5.86
N ILE A 450 17.98 16.67 -5.03
CA ILE A 450 18.06 17.84 -4.14
C ILE A 450 19.23 17.69 -3.16
N ARG A 451 19.36 16.52 -2.53
CA ARG A 451 20.43 16.25 -1.56
C ARG A 451 21.80 16.41 -2.20
N LYS A 452 22.00 15.91 -3.42
CA LYS A 452 23.25 16.07 -4.18
C LYS A 452 23.50 17.52 -4.58
N THR A 453 22.46 18.22 -5.04
CA THR A 453 22.53 19.66 -5.37
C THR A 453 22.97 20.48 -4.15
N LYS A 454 22.39 20.23 -2.97
CA LYS A 454 22.74 20.89 -1.71
C LYS A 454 24.17 20.58 -1.24
N ARG A 455 24.69 19.37 -1.48
CA ARG A 455 26.08 19.00 -1.13
C ARG A 455 27.12 19.79 -1.89
N THR A 456 26.84 20.16 -3.14
CA THR A 456 27.73 21.02 -3.94
C THR A 456 27.96 22.36 -3.24
N ARG A 457 26.93 22.92 -2.58
CA ARG A 457 27.05 24.15 -1.78
C ARG A 457 27.99 23.99 -0.58
N GLN A 458 27.95 22.85 0.11
CA GLN A 458 28.72 22.63 1.34
C GLN A 458 30.23 22.49 1.10
N ARG A 459 30.64 21.93 -0.05
CA ARG A 459 32.07 21.72 -0.36
C ARG A 459 32.85 23.03 -0.46
N PHE A 460 32.24 24.08 -0.99
CA PHE A 460 32.88 25.39 -1.10
C PHE A 460 33.10 26.09 0.24
N THR A 461 32.25 25.81 1.24
CA THR A 461 32.43 26.37 2.58
C THR A 461 33.54 25.65 3.36
N ALA A 462 33.75 24.35 3.08
CA ALA A 462 34.68 23.51 3.83
C ALA A 462 36.15 23.67 3.42
N GLN A 463 36.47 23.91 2.14
CA GLN A 463 37.85 24.11 1.65
C GLN A 463 38.56 25.37 2.19
N ARG A 464 37.89 26.15 3.06
CA ARG A 464 38.39 27.37 3.68
C ARG A 464 38.72 27.24 5.16
N ARG A 465 38.42 26.09 5.78
CA ARG A 465 38.87 25.75 7.13
C ARG A 465 40.02 24.79 7.02
#